data_AF-A0A2U1NX95-F1
#
_entry.id   AF-A0A2U1NX95-F1
#
_cell.length_a   1.000
_cell.length_b   1.000
_cell.length_c   1.000
_cell.angle_alpha   90.00
_cell.angle_beta   90.00
_cell.angle_gamma   90.00
#
_symmetry.space_group_name_H-M   'P 1'
#
loop_
_entity.id
_entity.type
_entity.pdbx_description
1 polymer ?
#
loop_
_entity_poly.entity_id
_entity_poly.type
_entity_poly.pdbx_seq_one_letter_code
_entity_poly.pdbx_strand_id
1 'polypeptide(L)'
;MATTYSHFLVLCLLTFFTLSFARPTHFNLSKLATHWEDAVATWYGSPDGFGSDGGSCGYGNSVSQAPFSSMVTGIGPSLYNGGKECGACYHVKCTKHPLCSRKATRVVITDFCQGGPYASDHAHFDLSGTAFGSMAKPGQEKRLRDAGVLQIQFASVENRPREGATPSIFIKIDIRILTAGSGREKCNNPRRILNIHECIFPPSIEIFRSRLVMKWEDIELGDPKDGEIRVKNKAIGVNFIDVYFRKGVYKAAAIPFTPGMEAVGVVTAVGPGLTGRQVGDIVAYAGTPMGAYAEEQILPADKVVPVPSSVDPSVAASVMLKGMTAQFLLCRCFKVECGHTILVHAAAGGVGSLLCQWANKLGATVIGTVSTKEKAAQAKEDGCHHVIVSKEENFVERVTEITSGEGVEVVYDSVGKDTFEGSLACLKIRGHLVSFGQSSGAPDPVPLSALAVKSLFLTRPSLMQYTAKRDELLEAAGEVFANIATGVLRVRVNHKYPLSQASQAHLDLESRKTTGSIVLIPDGVEL
;
A
#
# COMPACT_ATOMS: atom_id res chain seq x y z
N MET A 1 -45.19 -61.29 -35.68
CA MET A 1 -44.19 -62.12 -36.38
C MET A 1 -42.86 -61.38 -36.28
N ALA A 2 -42.02 -61.54 -35.26
CA ALA A 2 -41.85 -62.60 -34.24
C ALA A 2 -41.13 -63.88 -34.71
N THR A 3 -39.80 -63.79 -34.80
CA THR A 3 -38.77 -64.84 -34.60
C THR A 3 -37.43 -64.10 -34.46
N THR A 4 -36.87 -63.89 -33.25
CA THR A 4 -36.02 -64.80 -32.47
C THR A 4 -34.70 -65.22 -33.15
N TYR A 5 -33.59 -64.67 -32.66
CA TYR A 5 -32.45 -65.49 -32.24
C TYR A 5 -31.97 -64.99 -30.87
N SER A 6 -31.37 -65.89 -30.10
CA SER A 6 -31.01 -65.74 -28.68
C SER A 6 -29.72 -66.52 -28.42
N HIS A 7 -29.17 -66.36 -27.21
CA HIS A 7 -28.06 -67.12 -26.64
C HIS A 7 -26.65 -66.70 -27.09
N PHE A 8 -25.63 -66.77 -26.21
CA PHE A 8 -25.52 -66.60 -24.75
C PHE A 8 -24.02 -66.76 -24.46
N LEU A 9 -23.37 -65.84 -23.74
CA LEU A 9 -22.62 -66.21 -22.55
C LEU A 9 -22.22 -64.98 -21.74
N VAL A 10 -22.52 -65.03 -20.45
CA VAL A 10 -21.89 -64.17 -19.45
C VAL A 10 -20.65 -64.92 -18.96
N LEU A 11 -19.50 -64.23 -18.91
CA LEU A 11 -18.47 -64.57 -17.93
C LEU A 11 -18.38 -63.41 -16.93
N CYS A 12 -18.58 -63.73 -15.67
CA CYS A 12 -18.63 -62.76 -14.58
C CYS A 12 -17.53 -63.08 -13.56
N LEU A 13 -17.38 -62.20 -12.57
CA LEU A 13 -16.75 -62.41 -11.26
C LEU A 13 -15.21 -62.32 -11.14
N LEU A 14 -14.84 -61.61 -10.06
CA LEU A 14 -13.68 -61.81 -9.18
C LEU A 14 -12.27 -61.40 -9.65
N THR A 15 -12.00 -60.09 -9.54
CA THR A 15 -10.84 -59.60 -8.75
C THR A 15 -11.29 -58.55 -7.72
N PHE A 16 -11.82 -59.00 -6.59
CA PHE A 16 -11.99 -58.16 -5.41
C PHE A 16 -10.64 -57.95 -4.71
N PHE A 17 -10.40 -56.75 -4.19
CA PHE A 17 -9.40 -56.44 -3.14
C PHE A 17 -7.96 -56.95 -3.32
N THR A 18 -7.07 -56.05 -3.79
CA THR A 18 -5.81 -55.79 -3.07
C THR A 18 -5.60 -54.29 -2.87
N LEU A 19 -5.65 -53.86 -1.60
CA LEU A 19 -5.28 -52.51 -1.18
C LEU A 19 -3.75 -52.37 -1.16
N SER A 20 -3.14 -52.07 -2.31
CA SER A 20 -1.74 -51.62 -2.36
C SER A 20 -1.65 -50.16 -1.92
N PHE A 21 -1.47 -49.94 -0.62
CA PHE A 21 -1.25 -48.63 0.00
C PHE A 21 0.04 -47.97 -0.53
N ALA A 22 -0.07 -47.20 -1.61
CA ALA A 22 0.88 -46.13 -1.91
C ALA A 22 0.72 -45.06 -0.81
N ARG A 23 1.55 -45.16 0.24
CA ARG A 23 1.46 -44.30 1.43
C ARG A 23 1.56 -42.83 1.04
N PRO A 24 0.67 -41.94 1.51
CA PRO A 24 0.85 -40.50 1.31
C PRO A 24 2.13 -40.07 2.01
N THR A 25 3.06 -39.46 1.28
CA THR A 25 4.24 -38.81 1.85
C THR A 25 3.80 -37.55 2.57
N HIS A 26 3.55 -37.67 3.88
CA HIS A 26 3.24 -36.53 4.74
C HIS A 26 4.37 -35.49 4.68
N PHE A 27 4.06 -34.29 4.19
CA PHE A 27 4.71 -33.10 4.76
C PHE A 27 4.09 -32.85 6.13
N ASN A 28 4.59 -33.59 7.11
CA ASN A 28 4.22 -33.40 8.50
C ASN A 28 4.81 -32.07 8.97
N LEU A 29 3.99 -31.17 9.49
CA LEU A 29 4.44 -29.89 10.06
C LEU A 29 5.02 -30.11 11.47
N SER A 30 6.03 -30.99 11.54
CA SER A 30 6.97 -31.02 12.66
C SER A 30 7.55 -29.62 12.84
N LYS A 31 7.57 -29.12 14.08
CA LYS A 31 8.14 -27.82 14.45
C LYS A 31 9.41 -27.56 13.64
N LEU A 32 9.49 -26.40 12.99
CA LEU A 32 10.71 -25.90 12.37
C LEU A 32 11.86 -26.03 13.38
N ALA A 33 12.74 -27.01 13.14
CA ALA A 33 13.87 -27.26 14.00
C ALA A 33 14.75 -26.02 13.91
N THR A 34 14.88 -25.28 15.00
CA THR A 34 15.59 -24.00 15.00
C THR A 34 17.03 -24.27 14.60
N HIS A 35 17.42 -23.85 13.40
CA HIS A 35 18.75 -24.14 12.87
C HIS A 35 19.76 -23.38 13.71
N TRP A 36 20.69 -24.11 14.33
CA TRP A 36 21.70 -23.54 15.22
C TRP A 36 23.03 -23.49 14.49
N GLU A 37 23.50 -22.28 14.24
CA GLU A 37 24.79 -22.00 13.60
C GLU A 37 25.82 -21.59 14.65
N ASP A 38 27.09 -21.96 14.45
CA ASP A 38 28.18 -21.61 15.35
C ASP A 38 28.62 -20.15 15.12
N ALA A 39 28.86 -19.42 16.20
CA ALA A 39 29.29 -18.02 16.17
C ALA A 39 30.25 -17.68 17.33
N VAL A 40 30.91 -16.53 17.22
CA VAL A 40 31.72 -15.96 18.30
C VAL A 40 30.91 -14.89 19.03
N ALA A 41 31.00 -14.84 20.36
CA ALA A 41 30.44 -13.77 21.17
C ALA A 41 31.50 -13.07 22.01
N THR A 42 31.37 -11.76 22.13
CA THR A 42 32.11 -10.89 23.08
C THR A 42 31.12 -10.06 23.89
N TRP A 43 31.60 -9.19 24.79
CA TRP A 43 30.72 -8.26 25.47
C TRP A 43 31.34 -6.89 25.76
N TYR A 44 30.45 -5.91 25.93
CA TYR A 44 30.78 -4.50 26.12
C TYR A 44 29.86 -3.82 27.15
N GLY A 45 30.26 -2.63 27.60
CA GLY A 45 29.56 -1.84 28.61
C GLY A 45 29.86 -2.26 30.05
N SER A 46 28.99 -1.89 30.99
CA SER A 46 29.07 -2.34 32.38
C SER A 46 28.49 -3.75 32.54
N PRO A 47 28.91 -4.52 33.58
CA PRO A 47 28.52 -5.93 33.72
C PRO A 47 27.02 -6.18 33.65
N ASP A 48 26.20 -5.29 34.21
CA ASP A 48 24.74 -5.47 34.25
C ASP A 48 24.01 -4.33 33.49
N GLY A 49 24.74 -3.68 32.57
CA GLY A 49 24.25 -2.62 31.69
C GLY A 49 23.96 -3.07 30.26
N PHE A 50 23.45 -2.12 29.47
CA PHE A 50 22.92 -2.34 28.12
C PHE A 50 23.92 -2.10 26.98
N GLY A 51 25.17 -1.73 27.28
CA GLY A 51 26.18 -1.36 26.28
C GLY A 51 26.48 0.14 26.25
N SER A 52 26.85 0.65 25.08
CA SER A 52 27.06 2.07 24.76
C SER A 52 25.74 2.82 24.46
N ASP A 53 25.84 4.11 24.18
CA ASP A 53 24.78 5.11 24.25
C ASP A 53 23.86 5.23 23.00
N GLY A 54 23.93 4.30 22.04
CA GLY A 54 22.81 4.12 21.10
C GLY A 54 23.04 3.35 19.80
N GLY A 55 24.29 3.24 19.36
CA GLY A 55 24.69 2.38 18.23
C GLY A 55 24.16 2.79 16.85
N SER A 56 24.59 2.03 15.84
CA SER A 56 24.28 2.21 14.41
C SER A 56 22.79 2.04 14.07
N CYS A 57 22.01 1.37 14.94
CA CYS A 57 20.55 1.25 14.78
C CYS A 57 19.77 2.40 15.48
N GLY A 58 20.44 3.32 16.18
CA GLY A 58 19.83 4.52 16.74
C GLY A 58 18.84 4.30 17.90
N TYR A 59 18.95 3.19 18.64
CA TYR A 59 18.03 2.90 19.75
C TYR A 59 18.29 3.75 21.00
N GLY A 60 19.48 4.35 21.14
CA GLY A 60 19.82 5.18 22.30
C GLY A 60 19.76 4.42 23.63
N ASN A 61 19.59 5.15 24.72
CA ASN A 61 19.36 4.58 26.06
C ASN A 61 18.06 3.75 26.20
N SER A 62 17.20 3.70 25.18
CA SER A 62 15.94 2.92 25.19
C SER A 62 16.18 1.41 25.34
N VAL A 63 17.37 0.91 25.00
CA VAL A 63 17.73 -0.50 25.20
C VAL A 63 17.78 -0.93 26.68
N SER A 64 17.85 0.03 27.61
CA SER A 64 17.70 -0.23 29.05
C SER A 64 16.28 -0.67 29.45
N GLN A 65 15.27 -0.31 28.65
CA GLN A 65 13.85 -0.49 28.95
C GLN A 65 13.26 -1.70 28.22
N ALA A 66 12.10 -2.18 28.67
CA ALA A 66 11.33 -3.16 27.91
C ALA A 66 10.98 -2.62 26.51
N PRO A 67 10.99 -3.45 25.44
CA PRO A 67 11.12 -4.91 25.43
C PRO A 67 12.57 -5.44 25.43
N PHE A 68 13.56 -4.55 25.47
CA PHE A 68 14.99 -4.90 25.42
C PHE A 68 15.50 -5.34 26.79
N SER A 69 15.31 -4.52 27.83
CA SER A 69 15.75 -4.78 29.21
C SER A 69 17.23 -5.19 29.30
N SER A 70 18.08 -4.42 28.63
CA SER A 70 19.52 -4.68 28.41
C SER A 70 19.83 -5.95 27.59
N MET A 71 18.86 -6.73 27.10
CA MET A 71 19.10 -7.98 26.36
C MET A 71 19.41 -7.74 24.87
N VAL A 72 20.52 -7.05 24.60
CA VAL A 72 20.88 -6.52 23.28
C VAL A 72 22.26 -6.94 22.80
N THR A 73 22.50 -6.74 21.51
CA THR A 73 23.74 -7.10 20.83
C THR A 73 24.07 -6.12 19.69
N GLY A 74 25.34 -5.80 19.52
CA GLY A 74 25.89 -5.48 18.22
C GLY A 74 26.15 -6.76 17.41
N ILE A 75 26.26 -6.65 16.10
CA ILE A 75 26.71 -7.77 15.23
C ILE A 75 27.89 -7.36 14.35
N GLY A 76 28.73 -8.34 14.00
CA GLY A 76 29.85 -8.15 13.08
C GLY A 76 29.45 -8.11 11.59
N PRO A 77 30.38 -7.75 10.68
CA PRO A 77 30.09 -7.54 9.25
C PRO A 77 29.47 -8.72 8.52
N SER A 78 29.83 -9.95 8.91
CA SER A 78 29.33 -11.22 8.35
C SER A 78 27.81 -11.41 8.50
N LEU A 79 27.17 -10.72 9.45
CA LEU A 79 25.72 -10.75 9.68
C LEU A 79 25.00 -9.45 9.27
N TYR A 80 25.73 -8.38 8.93
CA TYR A 80 25.16 -7.04 8.81
C TYR A 80 24.85 -6.64 7.36
N ASN A 81 23.56 -6.54 7.04
CA ASN A 81 23.05 -6.30 5.69
C ASN A 81 22.62 -4.83 5.50
N GLY A 82 23.36 -3.89 6.09
CA GLY A 82 23.04 -2.45 6.04
C GLY A 82 21.81 -2.09 6.88
N GLY A 83 21.75 -2.56 8.13
CA GLY A 83 20.73 -2.15 9.10
C GLY A 83 19.40 -2.89 9.02
N LYS A 84 19.23 -3.83 8.09
CA LYS A 84 17.99 -4.65 7.96
C LYS A 84 17.76 -5.54 9.19
N GLU A 85 18.84 -5.89 9.89
CA GLU A 85 18.88 -6.71 11.09
C GLU A 85 18.56 -5.91 12.36
N CYS A 86 18.51 -4.58 12.32
CA CYS A 86 18.15 -3.76 13.48
C CYS A 86 16.73 -4.14 13.99
N GLY A 87 16.64 -4.56 15.26
CA GLY A 87 15.41 -5.06 15.86
C GLY A 87 15.14 -6.56 15.63
N ALA A 88 15.94 -7.24 14.80
CA ALA A 88 15.84 -8.69 14.62
C ALA A 88 16.25 -9.43 15.90
N CYS A 89 15.59 -10.56 16.15
CA CYS A 89 15.69 -11.29 17.40
C CYS A 89 16.33 -12.67 17.17
N TYR A 90 17.36 -12.96 17.96
CA TYR A 90 18.12 -14.20 17.90
C TYR A 90 18.12 -14.88 19.26
N HIS A 91 18.06 -16.21 19.27
CA HIS A 91 18.44 -17.00 20.43
C HIS A 91 19.94 -17.28 20.34
N VAL A 92 20.70 -16.84 21.33
CA VAL A 92 22.13 -17.17 21.50
C VAL A 92 22.31 -18.08 22.71
N LYS A 93 23.24 -19.04 22.62
CA LYS A 93 23.61 -19.93 23.73
C LYS A 93 25.10 -20.23 23.70
N CYS A 94 25.80 -20.09 24.81
CA CYS A 94 27.14 -20.65 24.96
C CYS A 94 27.05 -22.16 25.26
N THR A 95 27.79 -22.97 24.50
CA THR A 95 27.78 -24.44 24.63
C THR A 95 29.11 -25.03 25.10
N LYS A 96 30.24 -24.45 24.66
CA LYS A 96 31.58 -25.06 24.77
C LYS A 96 32.34 -24.71 26.06
N HIS A 97 32.09 -23.55 26.70
CA HIS A 97 32.83 -23.10 27.88
C HIS A 97 32.24 -23.64 29.22
N PRO A 98 33.05 -24.07 30.22
CA PRO A 98 32.56 -24.79 31.40
C PRO A 98 31.56 -24.04 32.30
N LEU A 99 31.55 -22.71 32.27
CA LEU A 99 30.66 -21.88 33.09
C LEU A 99 29.28 -21.63 32.46
N CYS A 100 29.06 -22.05 31.22
CA CYS A 100 27.82 -21.76 30.50
C CYS A 100 26.65 -22.65 30.94
N SER A 101 25.44 -22.08 31.02
CA SER A 101 24.21 -22.80 31.39
C SER A 101 23.66 -23.66 30.27
N ARG A 102 24.13 -23.45 29.02
CA ARG A 102 23.61 -24.04 27.77
C ARG A 102 22.14 -23.66 27.47
N LYS A 103 21.54 -22.76 28.25
CA LYS A 103 20.22 -22.19 27.97
C LYS A 103 20.31 -21.17 26.84
N ALA A 104 19.23 -21.04 26.09
CA ALA A 104 19.08 -20.02 25.05
C ALA A 104 18.62 -18.70 25.67
N THR A 105 19.36 -17.64 25.39
CA THR A 105 19.00 -16.25 25.69
C THR A 105 18.48 -15.60 24.42
N ARG A 106 17.31 -14.94 24.48
CA ARG A 106 16.86 -14.07 23.39
C ARG A 106 17.55 -12.72 23.49
N VAL A 107 18.21 -12.31 22.42
CA VAL A 107 18.85 -10.99 22.26
C VAL A 107 18.28 -10.28 21.04
N VAL A 108 18.32 -8.96 21.05
CA VAL A 108 17.87 -8.11 19.94
C VAL A 108 19.05 -7.32 19.38
N ILE A 109 19.16 -7.27 18.05
CA ILE A 109 20.23 -6.52 17.39
C ILE A 109 19.94 -5.02 17.45
N THR A 110 20.88 -4.26 18.00
CA THR A 110 20.76 -2.81 18.21
C THR A 110 22.00 -2.02 17.81
N ASP A 111 23.05 -2.68 17.33
CA ASP A 111 24.27 -2.03 16.84
C ASP A 111 24.98 -2.84 15.74
N PHE A 112 25.97 -2.23 15.10
CA PHE A 112 26.89 -2.83 14.15
C PHE A 112 28.33 -2.60 14.63
N CYS A 113 29.07 -3.67 14.86
CA CYS A 113 30.44 -3.61 15.35
C CYS A 113 31.43 -3.70 14.16
N GLN A 114 32.02 -2.56 13.80
CA GLN A 114 32.87 -2.44 12.60
C GLN A 114 34.37 -2.75 12.83
N GLY A 115 34.82 -2.96 14.09
CA GLY A 115 36.25 -3.08 14.40
C GLY A 115 36.60 -3.82 15.69
N GLY A 116 37.88 -4.16 15.83
CA GLY A 116 38.41 -5.08 16.85
C GLY A 116 38.89 -6.39 16.20
N PRO A 117 39.23 -7.43 16.99
CA PRO A 117 39.57 -8.77 16.47
C PRO A 117 38.35 -9.54 15.92
N TYR A 118 37.38 -8.83 15.35
CA TYR A 118 36.05 -9.28 14.97
C TYR A 118 35.78 -9.15 13.46
N ALA A 119 36.76 -8.65 12.70
CA ALA A 119 36.75 -8.57 11.24
C ALA A 119 37.05 -9.95 10.58
N SER A 120 36.33 -11.00 11.00
CA SER A 120 36.43 -12.35 10.46
C SER A 120 35.21 -12.72 9.62
N ASP A 121 35.37 -13.66 8.68
CA ASP A 121 34.26 -14.22 7.87
C ASP A 121 33.20 -14.99 8.69
N HIS A 122 33.43 -15.19 9.99
CA HIS A 122 32.51 -15.90 10.90
C HIS A 122 31.46 -14.98 11.51
N ALA A 123 30.30 -15.55 11.85
CA ALA A 123 29.24 -14.87 12.58
C ALA A 123 29.72 -14.37 13.95
N HIS A 124 29.50 -13.08 14.26
CA HIS A 124 29.92 -12.45 15.51
C HIS A 124 28.81 -11.62 16.16
N PHE A 125 28.69 -11.75 17.48
CA PHE A 125 27.74 -11.06 18.34
C PHE A 125 28.48 -10.33 19.48
N ASP A 126 28.44 -9.01 19.50
CA ASP A 126 28.96 -8.24 20.63
C ASP A 126 27.83 -7.95 21.61
N LEU A 127 27.74 -8.74 22.68
CA LEU A 127 26.59 -8.76 23.59
C LEU A 127 26.72 -7.69 24.68
N SER A 128 25.60 -7.15 25.16
CA SER A 128 25.65 -6.36 26.41
C SER A 128 26.15 -7.22 27.59
N GLY A 129 26.66 -6.57 28.65
CA GLY A 129 27.02 -7.27 29.88
C GLY A 129 25.88 -8.13 30.45
N THR A 130 24.64 -7.63 30.44
CA THR A 130 23.46 -8.38 30.88
C THR A 130 23.18 -9.58 29.97
N ALA A 131 23.23 -9.41 28.65
CA ALA A 131 22.97 -10.46 27.68
C ALA A 131 24.03 -11.57 27.75
N PHE A 132 25.31 -11.23 27.80
CA PHE A 132 26.42 -12.18 27.92
C PHE A 132 26.38 -12.93 29.25
N GLY A 133 26.15 -12.20 30.36
CA GLY A 133 26.05 -12.78 31.70
C GLY A 133 24.93 -13.82 31.81
N SER A 134 23.79 -13.60 31.15
CA SER A 134 22.64 -14.53 31.18
C SER A 134 22.94 -15.93 30.60
N MET A 135 23.99 -16.08 29.78
CA MET A 135 24.43 -17.39 29.27
C MET A 135 25.21 -18.21 30.32
N ALA A 136 25.55 -17.64 31.47
CA ALA A 136 26.23 -18.33 32.56
C ALA A 136 25.29 -19.24 33.36
N LYS A 137 25.90 -20.19 34.09
CA LYS A 137 25.26 -20.83 35.24
C LYS A 137 25.00 -19.78 36.34
N PRO A 138 23.89 -19.89 37.10
CA PRO A 138 23.58 -18.95 38.17
C PRO A 138 24.75 -18.73 39.14
N GLY A 139 25.07 -17.47 39.44
CA GLY A 139 26.19 -17.06 40.30
C GLY A 139 27.57 -17.17 39.63
N GLN A 140 27.65 -17.43 38.32
CA GLN A 140 28.90 -17.48 37.54
C GLN A 140 28.97 -16.40 36.44
N GLU A 141 28.05 -15.43 36.44
CA GLU A 141 27.86 -14.40 35.40
C GLU A 141 29.12 -13.56 35.22
N LYS A 142 29.71 -13.09 36.34
CA LYS A 142 30.99 -12.38 36.32
C LYS A 142 32.11 -13.26 35.76
N ARG A 143 32.27 -14.47 36.28
CA ARG A 143 33.35 -15.39 35.85
C ARG A 143 33.21 -15.86 34.40
N LEU A 144 32.00 -15.81 33.83
CA LEU A 144 31.81 -16.01 32.39
C LEU A 144 32.25 -14.75 31.62
N ARG A 145 31.82 -13.56 32.05
CA ARG A 145 32.25 -12.26 31.49
C ARG A 145 33.78 -12.09 31.52
N ASP A 146 34.45 -12.57 32.56
CA ASP A 146 35.90 -12.58 32.71
C ASP A 146 36.63 -13.46 31.65
N ALA A 147 35.92 -14.31 30.89
CA ALA A 147 36.50 -15.11 29.81
C ALA A 147 36.68 -14.33 28.49
N GLY A 148 36.07 -13.14 28.36
CA GLY A 148 36.20 -12.24 27.21
C GLY A 148 35.49 -12.72 25.94
N VAL A 149 36.03 -13.77 25.29
CA VAL A 149 35.57 -14.30 24.00
C VAL A 149 34.99 -15.70 24.18
N LEU A 150 33.76 -15.93 23.71
CA LEU A 150 33.07 -17.21 23.80
C LEU A 150 32.70 -17.78 22.44
N GLN A 151 32.77 -19.10 22.36
CA GLN A 151 32.14 -19.88 21.30
C GLN A 151 30.68 -20.14 21.66
N ILE A 152 29.77 -19.56 20.88
CA ILE A 152 28.32 -19.69 21.03
C ILE A 152 27.70 -20.43 19.84
N GLN A 153 26.41 -20.72 19.96
CA GLN A 153 25.56 -20.98 18.82
C GLN A 153 24.43 -19.95 18.81
N PHE A 154 23.99 -19.55 17.63
CA PHE A 154 22.85 -18.65 17.42
C PHE A 154 21.79 -19.30 16.53
N ALA A 155 20.55 -18.85 16.66
CA ALA A 155 19.44 -19.25 15.80
C ALA A 155 18.42 -18.11 15.69
N SER A 156 17.82 -17.91 14.51
CA SER A 156 16.77 -16.91 14.31
C SER A 156 15.48 -17.30 15.07
N VAL A 157 14.71 -16.29 15.50
CA VAL A 157 13.49 -16.51 16.30
C VAL A 157 12.25 -16.16 15.49
N GLU A 158 11.38 -17.13 15.22
CA GLU A 158 10.01 -16.85 14.78
C GLU A 158 9.29 -15.99 15.82
N ASN A 159 8.72 -14.86 15.40
CA ASN A 159 8.09 -13.89 16.30
C ASN A 159 6.81 -14.42 16.96
N ARG A 160 6.98 -15.10 18.10
CA ARG A 160 5.92 -15.31 19.10
C ARG A 160 6.17 -14.39 20.30
N PRO A 161 5.15 -13.67 20.80
CA PRO A 161 5.24 -13.02 22.11
C PRO A 161 5.55 -14.03 23.22
N ARG A 162 6.15 -13.56 24.32
CA ARG A 162 6.13 -14.33 25.57
C ARG A 162 4.69 -14.42 26.07
N GLU A 163 4.30 -15.58 26.57
CA GLU A 163 3.05 -15.74 27.31
C GLU A 163 3.07 -14.79 28.52
N GLY A 164 2.03 -13.94 28.66
CA GLY A 164 1.84 -13.06 29.81
C GLY A 164 2.23 -11.58 29.67
N ALA A 165 2.64 -11.09 28.50
CA ALA A 165 2.97 -9.66 28.29
C ALA A 165 1.89 -8.89 27.49
N THR A 166 1.40 -7.78 28.04
CA THR A 166 0.50 -6.83 27.35
C THR A 166 1.28 -5.85 26.46
N PRO A 167 0.67 -5.29 25.39
CA PRO A 167 1.37 -4.49 24.39
C PRO A 167 1.48 -2.99 24.72
N SER A 168 2.70 -2.43 24.59
CA SER A 168 3.04 -1.01 24.80
C SER A 168 4.16 -0.56 23.84
N ILE A 169 4.30 0.76 23.60
CA ILE A 169 4.36 1.29 22.23
C ILE A 169 5.59 2.22 21.94
N PHE A 170 6.64 1.87 21.13
CA PHE A 170 7.79 2.77 20.68
C PHE A 170 8.66 2.38 19.40
N ILE A 171 9.19 3.31 18.56
CA ILE A 171 9.89 3.10 17.22
C ILE A 171 10.84 4.26 16.78
N LYS A 172 11.85 4.01 15.89
CA LYS A 172 12.23 4.93 14.77
C LYS A 172 12.64 4.32 13.38
N ILE A 173 13.72 4.74 12.70
CA ILE A 173 13.84 4.85 11.20
C ILE A 173 15.26 4.55 10.64
N ASP A 174 15.56 4.32 9.34
CA ASP A 174 14.91 3.76 8.11
C ASP A 174 16.02 3.75 6.96
N ILE A 175 15.66 3.77 5.68
CA ILE A 175 16.50 3.94 4.44
C ILE A 175 17.12 2.65 3.86
N ARG A 176 17.45 2.68 2.55
CA ARG A 176 17.69 1.56 1.60
C ARG A 176 18.85 1.89 0.63
N ILE A 177 19.44 0.87 -0.02
CA ILE A 177 19.56 0.79 -1.50
C ILE A 177 19.95 -0.62 -2.02
N LEU A 178 19.09 -1.19 -2.89
CA LEU A 178 19.29 -2.27 -3.89
C LEU A 178 19.87 -3.64 -3.38
N THR A 179 20.09 -4.71 -4.17
CA THR A 179 19.95 -5.00 -5.64
C THR A 179 19.23 -6.35 -5.89
N ALA A 180 19.30 -7.01 -7.07
CA ALA A 180 18.39 -8.12 -7.46
C ALA A 180 18.91 -9.15 -8.53
N GLY A 181 18.28 -10.34 -8.60
CA GLY A 181 18.42 -11.42 -9.62
C GLY A 181 17.75 -12.74 -9.17
N SER A 182 17.58 -13.83 -9.95
CA SER A 182 17.52 -14.04 -11.42
C SER A 182 17.20 -15.54 -11.78
N GLY A 183 16.46 -15.82 -12.87
CA GLY A 183 16.16 -17.19 -13.42
C GLY A 183 14.89 -17.87 -12.83
N ARG A 184 13.77 -18.10 -13.55
CA ARG A 184 13.43 -19.05 -14.67
C ARG A 184 13.41 -20.54 -14.23
N GLU A 185 12.43 -21.40 -14.58
CA GLU A 185 11.53 -21.49 -15.76
C GLU A 185 10.00 -21.63 -15.44
N LYS A 186 9.21 -22.35 -16.26
CA LYS A 186 7.71 -22.40 -16.28
C LYS A 186 7.18 -23.84 -16.56
N CYS A 187 5.88 -24.19 -16.78
CA CYS A 187 4.59 -23.46 -16.89
C CYS A 187 3.36 -24.39 -16.72
N ASN A 188 2.29 -23.94 -16.04
CA ASN A 188 0.88 -24.06 -16.47
C ASN A 188 0.00 -23.13 -15.60
N ASN A 189 -1.14 -22.62 -16.09
CA ASN A 189 -1.76 -21.37 -15.59
C ASN A 189 -2.65 -21.46 -14.31
N PRO A 190 -2.20 -20.89 -13.17
CA PRO A 190 -3.06 -20.12 -12.25
C PRO A 190 -3.34 -18.69 -12.81
N ARG A 191 -4.02 -17.84 -12.02
CA ARG A 191 -4.28 -16.42 -12.33
C ARG A 191 -3.78 -15.52 -11.19
N ARG A 192 -3.29 -14.32 -11.50
CA ARG A 192 -2.51 -13.52 -10.53
C ARG A 192 -3.19 -12.26 -10.06
N ILE A 193 -2.97 -11.97 -8.78
CA ILE A 193 -3.41 -10.75 -8.11
C ILE A 193 -2.32 -10.20 -7.20
N LEU A 194 -2.43 -8.92 -6.87
CA LEU A 194 -1.59 -8.29 -5.87
C LEU A 194 -2.32 -8.28 -4.53
N ASN A 195 -1.84 -9.00 -3.52
CA ASN A 195 -2.41 -8.99 -2.18
C ASN A 195 -1.62 -8.10 -1.23
N ILE A 196 -2.33 -7.31 -0.45
CA ILE A 196 -1.80 -6.66 0.74
C ILE A 196 -1.82 -7.64 1.92
N HIS A 197 -0.67 -7.81 2.57
CA HIS A 197 -0.52 -8.55 3.82
C HIS A 197 -0.07 -7.62 4.96
N GLU A 198 -0.58 -7.84 6.17
CA GLU A 198 -0.09 -7.16 7.37
C GLU A 198 1.23 -7.76 7.85
N CYS A 199 2.27 -6.93 7.96
CA CYS A 199 3.48 -7.30 8.67
C CYS A 199 3.27 -7.10 10.18
N ILE A 200 3.06 -8.19 10.90
CA ILE A 200 2.91 -8.20 12.36
C ILE A 200 4.24 -7.83 13.00
N PHE A 201 4.36 -6.58 13.44
CA PHE A 201 5.41 -6.10 14.34
C PHE A 201 4.82 -5.97 15.76
N PRO A 202 5.63 -6.09 16.83
CA PRO A 202 5.15 -5.87 18.20
C PRO A 202 4.52 -4.46 18.31
N PRO A 203 3.35 -4.28 18.95
CA PRO A 203 2.60 -3.04 18.81
C PRO A 203 3.38 -1.84 19.38
N SER A 204 3.78 -0.92 18.51
CA SER A 204 4.78 0.12 18.81
C SER A 204 4.68 1.31 17.89
N ILE A 205 5.12 2.50 18.37
CA ILE A 205 4.41 3.81 18.32
C ILE A 205 3.23 3.93 17.34
N GLU A 206 2.39 4.88 17.68
CA GLU A 206 1.75 5.87 16.79
C GLU A 206 2.61 6.45 15.62
N ILE A 207 3.70 5.79 15.18
CA ILE A 207 4.58 6.09 14.04
C ILE A 207 4.64 4.91 13.06
N PHE A 208 4.39 3.64 13.46
CA PHE A 208 4.18 2.56 12.48
C PHE A 208 2.75 2.63 11.96
N ARG A 209 2.58 3.48 10.94
CA ARG A 209 1.71 3.13 9.81
C ARG A 209 2.02 1.67 9.45
N SER A 210 1.01 0.81 9.42
CA SER A 210 1.19 -0.58 9.01
C SER A 210 1.80 -0.58 7.61
N ARG A 211 3.05 -1.07 7.48
CA ARG A 211 3.66 -1.34 6.18
C ARG A 211 3.03 -2.61 5.63
N LEU A 212 1.80 -2.43 5.17
CA LEU A 212 1.02 -3.37 4.40
C LEU A 212 1.81 -3.68 3.12
N VAL A 213 2.48 -4.84 3.11
CA VAL A 213 3.34 -5.24 2.00
C VAL A 213 2.45 -5.81 0.90
N MET A 214 2.58 -5.21 -0.29
CA MET A 214 1.98 -5.74 -1.51
C MET A 214 2.86 -6.87 -2.05
N LYS A 215 2.29 -8.08 -2.09
CA LYS A 215 2.88 -9.28 -2.69
C LYS A 215 2.15 -9.61 -3.99
N TRP A 216 2.88 -10.11 -4.98
CA TRP A 216 2.32 -10.65 -6.21
C TRP A 216 2.13 -12.15 -6.03
N GLU A 217 0.89 -12.63 -6.05
CA GLU A 217 0.51 -13.98 -5.63
C GLU A 217 -0.45 -14.62 -6.65
N ASP A 218 -0.28 -15.91 -6.89
CA ASP A 218 -1.19 -16.75 -7.67
C ASP A 218 -2.41 -17.13 -6.81
N ILE A 219 -3.63 -17.03 -7.34
CA ILE A 219 -4.86 -17.47 -6.67
C ILE A 219 -5.79 -18.30 -7.58
N GLU A 220 -6.70 -19.04 -6.96
CA GLU A 220 -7.84 -19.65 -7.64
C GLU A 220 -9.03 -18.67 -7.67
N LEU A 221 -9.63 -18.51 -8.85
CA LEU A 221 -10.78 -17.64 -9.07
C LEU A 221 -11.99 -18.51 -9.48
N GLY A 222 -12.92 -18.73 -8.56
CA GLY A 222 -14.18 -19.45 -8.83
C GLY A 222 -15.05 -18.77 -9.90
N ASP A 223 -16.15 -19.40 -10.31
CA ASP A 223 -17.06 -18.86 -11.33
C ASP A 223 -18.03 -17.80 -10.77
N PRO A 224 -18.44 -16.81 -11.59
CA PRO A 224 -19.36 -15.75 -11.17
C PRO A 224 -20.74 -16.32 -10.83
N LYS A 225 -21.31 -15.85 -9.73
CA LYS A 225 -22.66 -16.18 -9.24
C LYS A 225 -23.71 -15.34 -9.96
N ASP A 226 -24.98 -15.58 -9.64
CA ASP A 226 -26.08 -14.68 -10.03
C ASP A 226 -25.75 -13.21 -9.67
N GLY A 227 -26.09 -12.29 -10.57
CA GLY A 227 -25.73 -10.87 -10.50
C GLY A 227 -24.25 -10.51 -10.78
N GLU A 228 -23.34 -11.48 -10.84
CA GLU A 228 -21.89 -11.24 -11.01
C GLU A 228 -21.41 -11.43 -12.47
N ILE A 229 -20.26 -10.82 -12.78
CA ILE A 229 -19.48 -11.05 -14.00
C ILE A 229 -18.01 -11.24 -13.64
N ARG A 230 -17.29 -12.01 -14.46
CA ARG A 230 -15.82 -12.06 -14.45
C ARG A 230 -15.30 -11.12 -15.54
N VAL A 231 -14.43 -10.20 -15.16
CA VAL A 231 -13.79 -9.23 -16.06
C VAL A 231 -12.28 -9.49 -16.08
N LYS A 232 -11.72 -9.69 -17.27
CA LYS A 232 -10.27 -9.70 -17.50
C LYS A 232 -9.78 -8.30 -17.78
N ASN A 233 -8.91 -7.78 -16.91
CA ASN A 233 -8.42 -6.43 -17.02
C ASN A 233 -7.45 -6.27 -18.20
N LYS A 234 -7.51 -5.11 -18.84
CA LYS A 234 -6.57 -4.64 -19.88
C LYS A 234 -5.65 -3.55 -19.32
N ALA A 235 -6.20 -2.67 -18.49
CA ALA A 235 -5.51 -1.56 -17.87
C ALA A 235 -6.20 -1.20 -16.54
N ILE A 236 -5.41 -0.82 -15.55
CA ILE A 236 -5.85 -0.65 -14.15
C ILE A 236 -5.40 0.72 -13.64
N GLY A 237 -6.31 1.50 -13.06
CA GLY A 237 -6.02 2.87 -12.62
C GLY A 237 -5.41 2.91 -11.22
N VAL A 238 -4.22 3.50 -11.09
CA VAL A 238 -3.62 3.78 -9.78
C VAL A 238 -4.20 5.09 -9.23
N ASN A 239 -4.64 5.06 -7.97
CA ASN A 239 -5.25 6.18 -7.29
C ASN A 239 -4.65 6.36 -5.88
N PHE A 240 -4.64 7.59 -5.36
CA PHE A 240 -4.07 7.85 -4.03
C PHE A 240 -4.88 7.18 -2.91
N ILE A 241 -6.14 6.80 -3.17
CA ILE A 241 -6.94 5.98 -2.25
C ILE A 241 -6.37 4.57 -2.04
N ASP A 242 -5.75 3.97 -3.07
CA ASP A 242 -5.07 2.67 -2.94
C ASP A 242 -3.89 2.78 -1.96
N VAL A 243 -3.21 3.93 -1.94
CA VAL A 243 -2.15 4.26 -0.98
C VAL A 243 -2.70 4.48 0.44
N TYR A 244 -3.90 5.05 0.62
CA TYR A 244 -4.51 5.20 1.95
C TYR A 244 -4.86 3.84 2.56
N PHE A 245 -5.45 2.92 1.77
CA PHE A 245 -5.67 1.54 2.21
C PHE A 245 -4.33 0.83 2.49
N ARG A 246 -3.32 0.95 1.60
CA ARG A 246 -1.96 0.41 1.80
C ARG A 246 -1.10 1.17 2.85
N LYS A 247 -1.72 1.97 3.71
CA LYS A 247 -1.10 2.60 4.89
C LYS A 247 -1.93 2.41 6.18
N GLY A 248 -3.06 1.71 6.10
CA GLY A 248 -4.03 1.63 7.20
C GLY A 248 -4.74 2.96 7.51
N VAL A 249 -4.61 3.98 6.65
CA VAL A 249 -5.30 5.28 6.81
C VAL A 249 -6.80 5.10 6.60
N TYR A 250 -7.17 4.27 5.62
CA TYR A 250 -8.51 3.70 5.50
C TYR A 250 -8.43 2.20 5.83
N LYS A 251 -9.41 1.70 6.60
CA LYS A 251 -9.46 0.29 7.01
C LYS A 251 -10.05 -0.56 5.88
N ALA A 252 -9.31 -1.57 5.43
CA ALA A 252 -9.89 -2.63 4.61
C ALA A 252 -10.86 -3.47 5.43
N ALA A 253 -11.81 -4.14 4.75
CA ALA A 253 -12.82 -4.98 5.41
C ALA A 253 -12.23 -6.28 5.99
N ALA A 254 -11.12 -6.76 5.44
CA ALA A 254 -10.35 -7.91 5.89
C ALA A 254 -8.86 -7.73 5.52
N ILE A 255 -8.00 -8.59 6.05
CA ILE A 255 -6.60 -8.76 5.64
C ILE A 255 -6.34 -10.27 5.49
N PRO A 256 -5.70 -10.74 4.40
CA PRO A 256 -5.22 -9.97 3.25
C PRO A 256 -6.36 -9.38 2.40
N PHE A 257 -6.04 -8.39 1.57
CA PHE A 257 -6.98 -7.82 0.59
C PHE A 257 -6.27 -7.38 -0.70
N THR A 258 -7.02 -7.37 -1.81
CA THR A 258 -6.54 -6.95 -3.12
C THR A 258 -6.77 -5.44 -3.32
N PRO A 259 -5.76 -4.62 -3.63
CA PRO A 259 -5.92 -3.18 -3.86
C PRO A 259 -6.62 -2.87 -5.19
N GLY A 260 -6.82 -1.58 -5.46
CA GLY A 260 -7.26 -1.08 -6.74
C GLY A 260 -8.75 -0.79 -6.78
N MET A 261 -9.05 0.49 -7.00
CA MET A 261 -10.41 1.05 -7.05
C MET A 261 -10.87 1.41 -8.47
N GLU A 262 -10.13 1.04 -9.54
CA GLU A 262 -10.38 1.49 -10.92
C GLU A 262 -9.75 0.56 -11.97
N ALA A 263 -10.48 0.13 -13.01
CA ALA A 263 -9.93 -0.56 -14.18
C ALA A 263 -10.86 -0.56 -15.41
N VAL A 264 -10.31 -0.97 -16.56
CA VAL A 264 -11.03 -1.42 -17.75
C VAL A 264 -10.62 -2.84 -18.11
N GLY A 265 -11.60 -3.62 -18.54
CA GLY A 265 -11.39 -4.99 -18.99
C GLY A 265 -12.45 -5.46 -19.99
N VAL A 266 -12.40 -6.76 -20.26
CA VAL A 266 -13.36 -7.48 -21.12
C VAL A 266 -14.06 -8.54 -20.28
N VAL A 267 -15.39 -8.66 -20.40
CA VAL A 267 -16.15 -9.71 -19.71
C VAL A 267 -15.74 -11.09 -20.27
N THR A 268 -15.23 -11.96 -19.40
CA THR A 268 -14.78 -13.33 -19.75
C THR A 268 -15.75 -14.42 -19.31
N ALA A 269 -16.59 -14.16 -18.29
CA ALA A 269 -17.70 -15.02 -17.89
C ALA A 269 -18.84 -14.19 -17.29
N VAL A 270 -20.06 -14.72 -17.37
CA VAL A 270 -21.30 -14.09 -16.90
C VAL A 270 -22.01 -15.05 -15.96
N GLY A 271 -22.52 -14.52 -14.84
CA GLY A 271 -23.29 -15.29 -13.86
C GLY A 271 -24.61 -15.87 -14.41
N PRO A 272 -25.11 -16.99 -13.85
CA PRO A 272 -26.40 -17.55 -14.25
C PRO A 272 -27.53 -16.53 -14.13
N GLY A 273 -28.40 -16.46 -15.14
CA GLY A 273 -29.59 -15.60 -15.13
C GLY A 273 -29.38 -14.11 -15.44
N LEU A 274 -28.13 -13.62 -15.47
CA LEU A 274 -27.87 -12.21 -15.74
C LEU A 274 -28.26 -11.80 -17.16
N THR A 275 -29.08 -10.75 -17.28
CA THR A 275 -29.43 -10.09 -18.54
C THR A 275 -28.76 -8.73 -18.69
N GLY A 276 -28.40 -8.34 -19.92
CA GLY A 276 -27.83 -7.01 -20.21
C GLY A 276 -26.30 -6.91 -20.13
N ARG A 277 -25.60 -8.06 -19.98
CA ARG A 277 -24.15 -8.21 -20.18
C ARG A 277 -23.85 -9.53 -20.89
N GLN A 278 -22.78 -9.56 -21.66
CA GLN A 278 -22.33 -10.74 -22.41
C GLN A 278 -20.80 -10.86 -22.41
N VAL A 279 -20.30 -12.07 -22.68
CA VAL A 279 -18.86 -12.30 -22.90
C VAL A 279 -18.38 -11.50 -24.11
N GLY A 280 -17.27 -10.80 -23.97
CA GLY A 280 -16.72 -9.89 -24.98
C GLY A 280 -17.06 -8.41 -24.78
N ASP A 281 -18.01 -8.05 -23.89
CA ASP A 281 -18.29 -6.66 -23.55
C ASP A 281 -17.03 -5.96 -22.99
N ILE A 282 -16.68 -4.78 -23.53
CA ILE A 282 -15.66 -3.91 -22.95
C ILE A 282 -16.31 -3.04 -21.87
N VAL A 283 -15.83 -3.18 -20.64
CA VAL A 283 -16.42 -2.54 -19.46
C VAL A 283 -15.37 -1.81 -18.63
N ALA A 284 -15.79 -0.69 -18.05
CA ALA A 284 -15.04 0.07 -17.07
C ALA A 284 -15.71 -0.04 -15.70
N TYR A 285 -14.92 0.03 -14.63
CA TYR A 285 -15.44 0.08 -13.28
C TYR A 285 -14.56 0.95 -12.38
N ALA A 286 -15.19 1.61 -11.41
CA ALA A 286 -14.51 2.34 -10.35
C ALA A 286 -15.33 2.31 -9.06
N GLY A 287 -14.64 2.24 -7.93
CA GLY A 287 -15.25 2.21 -6.61
C GLY A 287 -15.24 0.85 -5.94
N THR A 288 -16.38 0.47 -5.35
CA THR A 288 -16.56 -0.80 -4.66
C THR A 288 -17.30 -1.83 -5.55
N PRO A 289 -16.91 -3.12 -5.52
CA PRO A 289 -15.86 -3.72 -4.70
C PRO A 289 -14.44 -3.41 -5.19
N MET A 290 -13.53 -3.16 -4.23
CA MET A 290 -12.09 -3.06 -4.48
C MET A 290 -11.53 -4.42 -4.95
N GLY A 291 -10.46 -4.38 -5.74
CA GLY A 291 -9.73 -5.57 -6.17
C GLY A 291 -9.09 -5.45 -7.55
N ALA A 292 -9.07 -4.25 -8.13
CA ALA A 292 -8.67 -4.04 -9.52
C ALA A 292 -7.20 -4.36 -9.82
N TYR A 293 -6.32 -4.50 -8.81
CA TYR A 293 -4.92 -4.89 -8.99
C TYR A 293 -4.81 -6.42 -9.20
N ALA A 294 -5.50 -6.90 -10.24
CA ALA A 294 -5.72 -8.30 -10.58
C ALA A 294 -5.75 -8.47 -12.11
N GLU A 295 -5.26 -9.61 -12.62
CA GLU A 295 -5.40 -9.97 -14.04
C GLU A 295 -6.87 -10.17 -14.43
N GLU A 296 -7.65 -10.84 -13.57
CA GLU A 296 -9.11 -10.97 -13.69
C GLU A 296 -9.77 -10.78 -12.32
N GLN A 297 -10.90 -10.09 -12.28
CA GLN A 297 -11.72 -9.85 -11.07
C GLN A 297 -13.16 -10.34 -11.31
N ILE A 298 -13.82 -10.82 -10.25
CA ILE A 298 -15.28 -10.98 -10.22
C ILE A 298 -15.91 -9.83 -9.43
N LEU A 299 -16.97 -9.25 -9.99
CA LEU A 299 -17.70 -8.14 -9.40
C LEU A 299 -19.17 -8.12 -9.87
N PRO A 300 -20.09 -7.49 -9.11
CA PRO A 300 -21.48 -7.31 -9.51
C PRO A 300 -21.61 -6.50 -10.81
N ALA A 301 -22.49 -6.95 -11.71
CA ALA A 301 -22.67 -6.36 -13.03
C ALA A 301 -23.21 -4.91 -13.01
N ASP A 302 -23.88 -4.52 -11.91
CA ASP A 302 -24.38 -3.16 -11.71
C ASP A 302 -23.26 -2.14 -11.38
N LYS A 303 -22.04 -2.60 -11.07
CA LYS A 303 -20.88 -1.72 -10.80
C LYS A 303 -20.04 -1.41 -12.04
N VAL A 304 -20.36 -2.00 -13.20
CA VAL A 304 -19.58 -1.78 -14.44
C VAL A 304 -20.37 -0.99 -15.48
N VAL A 305 -19.73 0.00 -16.10
CA VAL A 305 -20.30 0.83 -17.18
C VAL A 305 -19.75 0.37 -18.53
N PRO A 306 -20.50 0.53 -19.64
CA PRO A 306 -19.95 0.28 -20.98
C PRO A 306 -18.87 1.32 -21.31
N VAL A 307 -17.81 0.91 -22.01
CA VAL A 307 -16.83 1.84 -22.60
C VAL A 307 -17.24 2.15 -24.04
N PRO A 308 -17.42 3.42 -24.43
CA PRO A 308 -17.65 3.77 -25.83
C PRO A 308 -16.45 3.39 -26.70
N SER A 309 -16.70 2.84 -27.89
CA SER A 309 -15.65 2.37 -28.82
C SER A 309 -14.72 3.47 -29.35
N SER A 310 -15.08 4.75 -29.14
CA SER A 310 -14.25 5.92 -29.44
C SER A 310 -13.23 6.28 -28.34
N VAL A 311 -13.27 5.61 -27.18
CA VAL A 311 -12.39 5.89 -26.05
C VAL A 311 -11.35 4.78 -25.90
N ASP A 312 -10.07 5.16 -25.91
CA ASP A 312 -8.95 4.24 -25.70
C ASP A 312 -9.08 3.49 -24.34
N PRO A 313 -8.85 2.17 -24.28
CA PRO A 313 -8.94 1.40 -23.04
C PRO A 313 -8.03 1.88 -21.91
N SER A 314 -6.85 2.43 -22.21
CA SER A 314 -5.92 2.94 -21.18
C SER A 314 -6.30 4.33 -20.69
N VAL A 315 -6.88 5.18 -21.54
CA VAL A 315 -7.58 6.41 -21.14
C VAL A 315 -8.74 6.06 -20.22
N ALA A 316 -9.64 5.16 -20.63
CA ALA A 316 -10.81 4.76 -19.85
C ALA A 316 -10.44 4.14 -18.50
N ALA A 317 -9.42 3.28 -18.44
CA ALA A 317 -8.88 2.71 -17.18
C ALA A 317 -8.29 3.75 -16.22
N SER A 318 -8.01 4.96 -16.69
CA SER A 318 -7.27 5.97 -15.94
C SER A 318 -8.11 7.18 -15.52
N VAL A 319 -9.37 7.24 -15.96
CA VAL A 319 -10.26 8.41 -15.86
C VAL A 319 -11.60 8.15 -15.18
N MET A 320 -12.03 6.89 -14.99
CA MET A 320 -13.32 6.58 -14.35
C MET A 320 -13.44 7.17 -12.95
N LEU A 321 -12.54 6.80 -12.04
CA LEU A 321 -12.57 7.26 -10.64
C LEU A 321 -12.30 8.76 -10.59
N LYS A 322 -11.30 9.23 -11.34
CA LYS A 322 -10.78 10.60 -11.27
C LYS A 322 -11.72 11.59 -11.96
N GLY A 323 -12.28 11.21 -13.09
CA GLY A 323 -13.24 11.97 -13.89
C GLY A 323 -14.61 12.01 -13.24
N MET A 324 -15.15 10.89 -12.73
CA MET A 324 -16.42 10.95 -11.98
C MET A 324 -16.25 11.72 -10.67
N THR A 325 -15.06 11.71 -10.07
CA THR A 325 -14.73 12.61 -8.95
C THR A 325 -14.78 14.07 -9.40
N ALA A 326 -14.15 14.44 -10.52
CA ALA A 326 -14.23 15.80 -11.06
C ALA A 326 -15.68 16.21 -11.40
N GLN A 327 -16.47 15.31 -11.99
CA GLN A 327 -17.89 15.49 -12.31
C GLN A 327 -18.69 15.85 -11.06
N PHE A 328 -18.71 15.00 -10.03
CA PHE A 328 -19.56 15.27 -8.88
C PHE A 328 -19.06 16.50 -8.10
N LEU A 329 -17.75 16.75 -8.06
CA LEU A 329 -17.17 17.92 -7.39
C LEU A 329 -17.62 19.25 -8.01
N LEU A 330 -17.68 19.34 -9.36
CA LEU A 330 -18.02 20.56 -10.11
C LEU A 330 -19.52 20.70 -10.42
N CYS A 331 -20.26 19.59 -10.52
CA CYS A 331 -21.64 19.60 -10.98
C CYS A 331 -22.66 19.35 -9.85
N ARG A 332 -22.25 18.71 -8.73
CA ARG A 332 -23.17 18.27 -7.66
C ARG A 332 -22.79 18.72 -6.25
N CYS A 333 -21.52 18.68 -5.86
CA CYS A 333 -21.05 19.00 -4.51
C CYS A 333 -20.92 20.52 -4.25
N PHE A 334 -20.39 21.24 -5.24
CA PHE A 334 -20.56 22.67 -5.40
C PHE A 334 -20.76 22.90 -6.89
N LYS A 335 -21.93 23.44 -7.28
CA LYS A 335 -22.25 23.65 -8.69
C LYS A 335 -21.45 24.84 -9.22
N VAL A 336 -20.44 24.57 -10.03
CA VAL A 336 -19.64 25.60 -10.70
C VAL A 336 -20.42 26.17 -11.87
N GLU A 337 -20.48 27.50 -11.93
CA GLU A 337 -21.15 28.27 -12.98
C GLU A 337 -20.19 29.32 -13.56
N CYS A 338 -20.52 29.85 -14.73
CA CYS A 338 -19.69 30.82 -15.43
C CYS A 338 -19.46 32.08 -14.58
N GLY A 339 -18.20 32.50 -14.46
CA GLY A 339 -17.80 33.65 -13.63
C GLY A 339 -17.42 33.33 -12.18
N HIS A 340 -17.63 32.09 -11.69
CA HIS A 340 -17.05 31.66 -10.42
C HIS A 340 -15.50 31.62 -10.51
N THR A 341 -14.82 32.01 -9.43
CA THR A 341 -13.37 31.78 -9.26
C THR A 341 -13.16 30.59 -8.33
N ILE A 342 -12.28 29.67 -8.71
CA ILE A 342 -12.02 28.44 -7.94
C ILE A 342 -10.54 28.26 -7.64
N LEU A 343 -10.23 27.66 -6.49
CA LEU A 343 -8.88 27.22 -6.15
C LEU A 343 -8.80 25.69 -6.20
N VAL A 344 -7.85 25.15 -6.97
CA VAL A 344 -7.62 23.70 -7.11
C VAL A 344 -6.23 23.33 -6.59
N HIS A 345 -6.17 22.61 -5.48
CA HIS A 345 -4.90 22.12 -4.93
C HIS A 345 -4.41 20.86 -5.65
N ALA A 346 -3.10 20.82 -5.92
CA ALA A 346 -2.42 19.81 -6.74
C ALA A 346 -2.94 19.72 -8.19
N ALA A 347 -3.07 20.88 -8.85
CA ALA A 347 -3.69 21.04 -10.18
C ALA A 347 -3.11 20.17 -11.32
N ALA A 348 -1.84 19.74 -11.24
CA ALA A 348 -1.22 18.84 -12.23
C ALA A 348 -1.33 17.32 -11.90
N GLY A 349 -1.99 16.98 -10.79
CA GLY A 349 -2.29 15.59 -10.41
C GLY A 349 -3.54 15.05 -11.12
N GLY A 350 -3.74 13.73 -11.08
CA GLY A 350 -4.76 13.05 -11.91
C GLY A 350 -6.22 13.51 -11.75
N VAL A 351 -6.63 14.00 -10.57
CA VAL A 351 -7.97 14.64 -10.39
C VAL A 351 -7.91 16.13 -10.69
N GLY A 352 -6.87 16.84 -10.22
CA GLY A 352 -6.70 18.28 -10.44
C GLY A 352 -6.68 18.66 -11.92
N SER A 353 -5.98 17.88 -12.74
CA SER A 353 -5.86 18.07 -14.19
C SER A 353 -7.21 17.98 -14.91
N LEU A 354 -8.15 17.16 -14.40
CA LEU A 354 -9.50 17.03 -14.94
C LEU A 354 -10.44 18.12 -14.40
N LEU A 355 -10.30 18.47 -13.10
CA LEU A 355 -11.02 19.59 -12.48
C LEU A 355 -10.74 20.91 -13.20
N CYS A 356 -9.48 21.22 -13.48
CA CYS A 356 -9.09 22.46 -14.15
C CYS A 356 -9.66 22.54 -15.58
N GLN A 357 -9.58 21.44 -16.35
CA GLN A 357 -10.06 21.40 -17.73
C GLN A 357 -11.59 21.59 -17.80
N TRP A 358 -12.33 20.92 -16.91
CA TRP A 358 -13.79 20.97 -16.87
C TRP A 358 -14.31 22.29 -16.28
N ALA A 359 -13.70 22.81 -15.20
CA ALA A 359 -14.06 24.11 -14.64
C ALA A 359 -13.83 25.27 -15.62
N ASN A 360 -12.70 25.26 -16.34
CA ASN A 360 -12.44 26.19 -17.44
C ASN A 360 -13.52 26.08 -18.54
N LYS A 361 -13.93 24.86 -18.91
CA LYS A 361 -15.03 24.63 -19.87
C LYS A 361 -16.40 25.12 -19.37
N LEU A 362 -16.63 25.15 -18.05
CA LEU A 362 -17.83 25.73 -17.42
C LEU A 362 -17.77 27.27 -17.31
N GLY A 363 -16.65 27.90 -17.72
CA GLY A 363 -16.47 29.36 -17.68
C GLY A 363 -16.02 29.89 -16.32
N ALA A 364 -15.39 29.06 -15.48
CA ALA A 364 -14.83 29.48 -14.20
C ALA A 364 -13.36 29.92 -14.30
N THR A 365 -12.99 30.95 -13.55
CA THR A 365 -11.60 31.39 -13.38
C THR A 365 -10.86 30.40 -12.49
N VAL A 366 -9.97 29.60 -13.07
CA VAL A 366 -9.27 28.54 -12.34
C VAL A 366 -7.91 29.03 -11.82
N ILE A 367 -7.74 29.02 -10.50
CA ILE A 367 -6.45 29.18 -9.81
C ILE A 367 -5.95 27.79 -9.39
N GLY A 368 -4.78 27.37 -9.85
CA GLY A 368 -4.20 26.06 -9.51
C GLY A 368 -2.94 26.17 -8.65
N THR A 369 -2.78 25.31 -7.63
CA THR A 369 -1.49 25.19 -6.91
C THR A 369 -0.72 23.94 -7.32
N VAL A 370 0.60 24.08 -7.47
CA VAL A 370 1.51 23.02 -7.94
C VAL A 370 2.86 23.06 -7.19
N SER A 371 3.59 21.94 -7.23
CA SER A 371 4.84 21.77 -6.46
C SER A 371 6.13 22.13 -7.19
N THR A 372 6.09 22.38 -8.50
CA THR A 372 7.25 22.72 -9.37
C THR A 372 6.78 23.47 -10.63
N LYS A 373 7.72 24.06 -11.39
CA LYS A 373 7.45 24.86 -12.60
C LYS A 373 7.00 24.02 -13.81
N GLU A 374 7.49 22.78 -13.94
CA GLU A 374 7.08 21.85 -15.01
C GLU A 374 5.60 21.48 -14.83
N LYS A 375 5.18 21.28 -13.57
CA LYS A 375 3.76 21.10 -13.22
C LYS A 375 2.94 22.37 -13.43
N ALA A 376 3.56 23.55 -13.36
CA ALA A 376 2.86 24.81 -13.63
C ALA A 376 2.52 24.99 -15.12
N ALA A 377 3.44 24.60 -16.00
CA ALA A 377 3.18 24.56 -17.45
C ALA A 377 1.99 23.64 -17.77
N GLN A 378 2.00 22.39 -17.24
CA GLN A 378 0.89 21.46 -17.45
C GLN A 378 -0.44 21.97 -16.88
N ALA A 379 -0.43 22.56 -15.67
CA ALA A 379 -1.65 23.11 -15.07
C ALA A 379 -2.26 24.25 -15.93
N LYS A 380 -1.42 25.03 -16.61
CA LYS A 380 -1.85 26.08 -17.55
C LYS A 380 -2.43 25.50 -18.85
N GLU A 381 -1.82 24.44 -19.41
CA GLU A 381 -2.42 23.67 -20.52
C GLU A 381 -3.80 23.07 -20.14
N ASP A 382 -3.96 22.74 -18.86
CA ASP A 382 -5.17 22.17 -18.26
C ASP A 382 -6.21 23.23 -17.88
N GLY A 383 -6.05 24.49 -18.30
CA GLY A 383 -7.05 25.55 -18.11
C GLY A 383 -6.92 26.37 -16.82
N CYS A 384 -5.86 26.19 -16.05
CA CYS A 384 -5.54 27.16 -14.99
C CYS A 384 -5.23 28.53 -15.60
N HIS A 385 -6.05 29.52 -15.27
CA HIS A 385 -5.85 30.92 -15.64
C HIS A 385 -4.67 31.50 -14.86
N HIS A 386 -4.58 31.14 -13.58
CA HIS A 386 -3.48 31.48 -12.68
C HIS A 386 -2.90 30.20 -12.08
N VAL A 387 -1.58 30.14 -11.94
CA VAL A 387 -0.90 28.99 -11.32
C VAL A 387 0.11 29.49 -10.30
N ILE A 388 0.08 28.89 -9.11
CA ILE A 388 0.92 29.23 -7.96
C ILE A 388 1.86 28.07 -7.67
N VAL A 389 3.18 28.32 -7.64
CA VAL A 389 4.19 27.33 -7.28
C VAL A 389 4.41 27.36 -5.77
N SER A 390 3.80 26.40 -5.05
CA SER A 390 3.71 26.38 -3.58
C SER A 390 5.03 26.10 -2.84
N LYS A 391 6.18 26.23 -3.51
CA LYS A 391 7.53 26.23 -2.93
C LYS A 391 8.22 27.60 -3.05
N GLU A 392 7.66 28.49 -3.87
CA GLU A 392 8.24 29.79 -4.24
C GLU A 392 7.30 30.94 -3.82
N GLU A 393 6.00 30.68 -3.71
CA GLU A 393 4.96 31.67 -3.42
C GLU A 393 4.07 31.22 -2.24
N ASN A 394 3.64 32.17 -1.39
CA ASN A 394 2.53 31.93 -0.46
C ASN A 394 1.20 31.98 -1.22
N PHE A 395 0.48 30.85 -1.29
CA PHE A 395 -0.74 30.78 -2.07
C PHE A 395 -1.88 31.64 -1.52
N VAL A 396 -1.91 31.94 -0.21
CA VAL A 396 -2.95 32.79 0.39
C VAL A 396 -2.78 34.24 -0.08
N GLU A 397 -1.56 34.76 -0.04
CA GLU A 397 -1.22 36.10 -0.55
C GLU A 397 -1.53 36.21 -2.05
N ARG A 398 -1.11 35.22 -2.85
CA ARG A 398 -1.34 35.23 -4.29
C ARG A 398 -2.82 35.11 -4.67
N VAL A 399 -3.61 34.28 -3.98
CA VAL A 399 -5.08 34.25 -4.17
C VAL A 399 -5.71 35.58 -3.76
N THR A 400 -5.25 36.19 -2.67
CA THR A 400 -5.73 37.52 -2.23
C THR A 400 -5.47 38.59 -3.30
N GLU A 401 -4.28 38.60 -3.91
CA GLU A 401 -3.94 39.51 -5.02
C GLU A 401 -4.79 39.25 -6.26
N ILE A 402 -4.88 37.99 -6.72
CA ILE A 402 -5.65 37.59 -7.91
C ILE A 402 -7.14 37.95 -7.76
N THR A 403 -7.70 37.81 -6.56
CA THR A 403 -9.11 38.10 -6.25
C THR A 403 -9.35 39.52 -5.73
N SER A 404 -8.34 40.40 -5.73
CA SER A 404 -8.41 41.77 -5.18
C SER A 404 -8.95 41.86 -3.75
N GLY A 405 -8.73 40.81 -2.93
CA GLY A 405 -9.18 40.69 -1.55
C GLY A 405 -10.51 39.96 -1.32
N GLU A 406 -11.30 39.71 -2.38
CA GLU A 406 -12.62 39.07 -2.23
C GLU A 406 -12.54 37.58 -1.85
N GLY A 407 -11.49 36.87 -2.29
CA GLY A 407 -11.37 35.41 -2.15
C GLY A 407 -12.17 34.63 -3.21
N VAL A 408 -12.14 33.30 -3.11
CA VAL A 408 -12.74 32.38 -4.10
C VAL A 408 -14.09 31.81 -3.64
N GLU A 409 -14.97 31.46 -4.58
CA GLU A 409 -16.24 30.76 -4.32
C GLU A 409 -16.02 29.40 -3.66
N VAL A 410 -15.06 28.62 -4.17
CA VAL A 410 -14.81 27.25 -3.74
C VAL A 410 -13.33 26.90 -3.79
N VAL A 411 -12.86 26.18 -2.77
CA VAL A 411 -11.53 25.54 -2.74
C VAL A 411 -11.72 24.02 -2.80
N TYR A 412 -11.11 23.38 -3.79
CA TYR A 412 -11.04 21.94 -3.94
C TYR A 412 -9.70 21.42 -3.38
N ASP A 413 -9.72 20.97 -2.12
CA ASP A 413 -8.51 20.53 -1.40
C ASP A 413 -8.33 19.00 -1.43
N SER A 414 -7.26 18.55 -2.10
CA SER A 414 -6.80 17.15 -2.17
C SER A 414 -5.56 16.85 -1.30
N VAL A 415 -4.96 17.88 -0.71
CA VAL A 415 -3.71 17.82 0.07
C VAL A 415 -4.00 17.66 1.56
N GLY A 416 -4.95 18.42 2.10
CA GLY A 416 -5.39 18.31 3.49
C GLY A 416 -4.49 19.09 4.44
N LYS A 417 -3.74 18.41 5.33
CA LYS A 417 -3.09 19.06 6.48
C LYS A 417 -2.20 20.27 6.12
N ASP A 418 -1.48 20.23 5.01
CA ASP A 418 -0.53 21.30 4.63
C ASP A 418 -1.25 22.57 4.10
N THR A 419 -2.52 22.46 3.71
CA THR A 419 -3.27 23.47 2.94
C THR A 419 -4.56 23.94 3.61
N PHE A 420 -5.05 23.21 4.62
CA PHE A 420 -6.41 23.38 5.14
C PHE A 420 -6.72 24.80 5.67
N GLU A 421 -5.90 25.33 6.57
CA GLU A 421 -6.09 26.67 7.13
C GLU A 421 -5.96 27.77 6.06
N GLY A 422 -4.98 27.64 5.16
CA GLY A 422 -4.84 28.54 4.02
C GLY A 422 -6.02 28.46 3.04
N SER A 423 -6.65 27.29 2.92
CA SER A 423 -7.88 27.10 2.12
C SER A 423 -9.05 27.86 2.73
N LEU A 424 -9.25 27.77 4.06
CA LEU A 424 -10.25 28.58 4.77
C LEU A 424 -9.96 30.08 4.65
N ALA A 425 -8.69 30.50 4.68
CA ALA A 425 -8.29 31.88 4.45
C ALA A 425 -8.63 32.37 3.04
N CYS A 426 -8.42 31.56 1.99
CA CYS A 426 -8.67 31.89 0.59
C CYS A 426 -10.15 32.07 0.20
N LEU A 427 -11.10 31.55 0.98
CA LEU A 427 -12.53 31.59 0.63
C LEU A 427 -13.17 32.97 0.80
N LYS A 428 -14.10 33.32 -0.09
CA LYS A 428 -14.95 34.50 0.06
C LYS A 428 -16.03 34.31 1.13
N ILE A 429 -16.79 35.36 1.44
CA ILE A 429 -17.95 35.28 2.35
C ILE A 429 -19.00 34.31 1.77
N ARG A 430 -19.34 33.26 2.53
CA ARG A 430 -20.15 32.08 2.16
C ARG A 430 -19.48 31.14 1.14
N GLY A 431 -18.16 31.18 1.01
CA GLY A 431 -17.39 30.23 0.21
C GLY A 431 -17.41 28.79 0.75
N HIS A 432 -17.07 27.84 -0.12
CA HIS A 432 -17.11 26.40 0.16
C HIS A 432 -15.72 25.74 0.19
N LEU A 433 -15.32 25.13 1.30
CA LEU A 433 -14.16 24.22 1.36
C LEU A 433 -14.61 22.79 1.07
N VAL A 434 -14.27 22.30 -0.11
CA VAL A 434 -14.51 20.91 -0.53
C VAL A 434 -13.23 20.11 -0.29
N SER A 435 -13.12 19.52 0.90
CA SER A 435 -11.94 18.80 1.36
C SER A 435 -12.07 17.31 0.99
N PHE A 436 -11.60 16.93 -0.19
CA PHE A 436 -11.81 15.59 -0.77
C PHE A 436 -10.55 14.69 -0.75
N GLY A 437 -9.40 15.19 -0.29
CA GLY A 437 -8.16 14.41 -0.13
C GLY A 437 -7.41 14.68 1.17
N GLN A 438 -6.30 13.98 1.38
CA GLN A 438 -5.45 14.05 2.58
C GLN A 438 -4.02 13.56 2.26
N SER A 439 -3.49 13.97 1.11
CA SER A 439 -2.23 13.43 0.57
C SER A 439 -0.97 13.89 1.31
N SER A 440 -1.04 14.91 2.16
CA SER A 440 -0.01 15.17 3.18
C SER A 440 -0.38 14.56 4.54
N GLY A 441 -1.64 14.70 4.93
CA GLY A 441 -2.22 14.13 6.14
C GLY A 441 -3.68 14.55 6.31
N ALA A 442 -4.35 13.96 7.30
CA ALA A 442 -5.63 14.47 7.76
C ALA A 442 -5.41 15.85 8.42
N PRO A 443 -6.24 16.88 8.12
CA PRO A 443 -6.28 18.11 8.90
C PRO A 443 -6.55 17.84 10.39
N ASP A 444 -6.16 18.78 11.24
CA ASP A 444 -6.45 18.71 12.68
C ASP A 444 -7.94 19.06 12.95
N PRO A 445 -8.50 18.73 14.13
CA PRO A 445 -9.93 18.91 14.40
C PRO A 445 -10.39 20.38 14.28
N VAL A 446 -11.33 20.62 13.37
CA VAL A 446 -11.78 21.98 13.00
C VAL A 446 -12.82 22.51 14.00
N PRO A 447 -12.57 23.62 14.72
CA PRO A 447 -13.57 24.24 15.56
C PRO A 447 -14.60 24.98 14.69
N LEU A 448 -15.90 24.81 14.96
CA LEU A 448 -16.98 25.43 14.14
C LEU A 448 -16.90 26.97 14.09
N SER A 449 -16.27 27.61 15.08
CA SER A 449 -16.00 29.04 15.09
C SER A 449 -15.08 29.50 13.95
N ALA A 450 -14.18 28.66 13.44
CA ALA A 450 -13.35 28.98 12.27
C ALA A 450 -14.18 29.18 11.00
N LEU A 451 -15.30 28.45 10.86
CA LEU A 451 -16.23 28.61 9.74
C LEU A 451 -17.11 29.86 9.89
N ALA A 452 -17.45 30.23 11.13
CA ALA A 452 -18.33 31.36 11.42
C ALA A 452 -17.78 32.72 10.91
N VAL A 453 -16.45 32.90 10.90
CA VAL A 453 -15.77 34.16 10.50
C VAL A 453 -16.22 34.69 9.13
N LYS A 454 -16.52 33.79 8.18
CA LYS A 454 -17.00 34.14 6.83
C LYS A 454 -18.28 33.38 6.45
N SER A 455 -18.99 32.80 7.43
CA SER A 455 -20.13 31.89 7.22
C SER A 455 -19.85 30.78 6.20
N LEU A 456 -18.69 30.12 6.34
CA LEU A 456 -18.16 29.16 5.38
C LEU A 456 -18.86 27.81 5.43
N PHE A 457 -18.96 27.16 4.27
CA PHE A 457 -19.38 25.78 4.15
C PHE A 457 -18.14 24.87 4.10
N LEU A 458 -18.17 23.74 4.82
CA LEU A 458 -17.12 22.72 4.82
C LEU A 458 -17.74 21.36 4.53
N THR A 459 -17.17 20.62 3.58
CA THR A 459 -17.64 19.28 3.21
C THR A 459 -16.49 18.32 2.92
N ARG A 460 -16.73 17.02 3.18
CA ARG A 460 -15.79 15.91 2.99
C ARG A 460 -16.47 14.80 2.16
N PRO A 461 -16.68 15.00 0.85
CA PRO A 461 -17.45 14.08 0.03
C PRO A 461 -16.66 12.82 -0.36
N SER A 462 -17.37 11.74 -0.68
CA SER A 462 -16.80 10.53 -1.30
C SER A 462 -17.57 10.16 -2.55
N LEU A 463 -16.85 9.82 -3.63
CA LEU A 463 -17.43 9.34 -4.90
C LEU A 463 -18.46 8.22 -4.67
N MET A 464 -18.20 7.32 -3.71
CA MET A 464 -19.06 6.15 -3.40
C MET A 464 -20.47 6.54 -2.92
N GLN A 465 -20.66 7.79 -2.48
CA GLN A 465 -21.95 8.32 -2.06
C GLN A 465 -22.68 9.03 -3.21
N TYR A 466 -21.94 9.52 -4.22
CA TYR A 466 -22.49 10.20 -5.40
C TYR A 466 -22.75 9.25 -6.57
N THR A 467 -22.13 8.07 -6.61
CA THR A 467 -22.42 6.98 -7.57
C THR A 467 -22.96 5.74 -6.85
N ALA A 468 -23.78 5.96 -5.81
CA ALA A 468 -24.32 4.87 -4.99
C ALA A 468 -25.39 4.07 -5.73
N LYS A 469 -26.24 4.76 -6.50
CA LYS A 469 -27.25 4.16 -7.38
C LYS A 469 -26.71 3.93 -8.80
N ARG A 470 -27.42 3.09 -9.55
CA ARG A 470 -27.04 2.67 -10.91
C ARG A 470 -27.25 3.76 -11.97
N ASP A 471 -28.29 4.57 -11.82
CA ASP A 471 -28.57 5.76 -12.63
C ASP A 471 -27.45 6.81 -12.44
N GLU A 472 -27.15 7.18 -11.19
CA GLU A 472 -26.08 8.15 -10.88
C GLU A 472 -24.69 7.71 -11.40
N LEU A 473 -24.37 6.41 -11.32
CA LEU A 473 -23.13 5.85 -11.85
C LEU A 473 -23.07 5.93 -13.38
N LEU A 474 -24.19 5.68 -14.08
CA LEU A 474 -24.25 5.76 -15.54
C LEU A 474 -24.24 7.21 -16.04
N GLU A 475 -24.90 8.12 -15.33
CA GLU A 475 -24.89 9.57 -15.59
C GLU A 475 -23.47 10.13 -15.48
N ALA A 476 -22.81 9.96 -14.32
CA ALA A 476 -21.46 10.48 -14.08
C ALA A 476 -20.42 9.88 -15.04
N ALA A 477 -20.50 8.59 -15.35
CA ALA A 477 -19.62 7.95 -16.33
C ALA A 477 -19.90 8.42 -17.77
N GLY A 478 -21.18 8.59 -18.11
CA GLY A 478 -21.61 9.08 -19.42
C GLY A 478 -21.11 10.48 -19.71
N GLU A 479 -21.23 11.40 -18.75
CA GLU A 479 -20.68 12.75 -18.87
C GLU A 479 -19.16 12.77 -18.99
N VAL A 480 -18.44 11.93 -18.23
CA VAL A 480 -16.98 11.80 -18.33
C VAL A 480 -16.58 11.35 -19.73
N PHE A 481 -17.18 10.29 -20.26
CA PHE A 481 -16.87 9.82 -21.61
C PHE A 481 -17.30 10.81 -22.71
N ALA A 482 -18.41 11.53 -22.54
CA ALA A 482 -18.83 12.57 -23.48
C ALA A 482 -17.84 13.76 -23.52
N ASN A 483 -17.31 14.18 -22.37
CA ASN A 483 -16.30 15.23 -22.28
C ASN A 483 -14.92 14.76 -22.81
N ILE A 484 -14.58 13.47 -22.74
CA ILE A 484 -13.40 12.90 -23.42
C ILE A 484 -13.61 12.91 -24.94
N ALA A 485 -14.75 12.39 -25.42
CA ALA A 485 -15.06 12.28 -26.85
C ALA A 485 -15.17 13.65 -27.56
N THR A 486 -15.53 14.71 -26.83
CA THR A 486 -15.57 16.10 -27.32
C THR A 486 -14.26 16.86 -27.11
N GLY A 487 -13.21 16.22 -26.57
CA GLY A 487 -11.88 16.82 -26.36
C GLY A 487 -11.78 17.81 -25.19
N VAL A 488 -12.85 17.96 -24.38
CA VAL A 488 -12.86 18.78 -23.16
C VAL A 488 -11.91 18.19 -22.10
N LEU A 489 -11.95 16.87 -21.90
CA LEU A 489 -11.07 16.16 -20.98
C LEU A 489 -9.97 15.41 -21.74
N ARG A 490 -8.77 15.98 -21.77
CA ARG A 490 -7.55 15.31 -22.25
C ARG A 490 -6.88 14.59 -21.09
N VAL A 491 -6.84 13.26 -21.16
CA VAL A 491 -6.31 12.40 -20.10
C VAL A 491 -4.86 12.02 -20.40
N ARG A 492 -3.91 12.58 -19.65
CA ARG A 492 -2.48 12.26 -19.79
C ARG A 492 -2.12 10.99 -19.03
N VAL A 493 -2.03 9.86 -19.73
CA VAL A 493 -1.49 8.58 -19.22
C VAL A 493 0.05 8.61 -19.35
N ASN A 494 0.69 9.42 -18.51
CA ASN A 494 2.13 9.67 -18.57
C ASN A 494 2.97 8.50 -18.03
N HIS A 495 2.38 7.63 -17.21
CA HIS A 495 3.10 6.58 -16.48
C HIS A 495 2.40 5.24 -16.65
N LYS A 496 3.08 4.27 -17.29
CA LYS A 496 2.64 2.87 -17.41
C LYS A 496 3.63 1.97 -16.67
N TYR A 497 3.15 1.09 -15.80
CA TYR A 497 3.95 0.08 -15.09
C TYR A 497 3.36 -1.31 -15.32
N PRO A 498 4.17 -2.40 -15.29
CA PRO A 498 3.64 -3.75 -15.13
C PRO A 498 2.86 -3.88 -13.81
N LEU A 499 1.84 -4.73 -13.78
CA LEU A 499 0.99 -4.94 -12.61
C LEU A 499 1.79 -5.52 -11.43
N SER A 500 2.76 -6.40 -11.70
CA SER A 500 3.73 -6.87 -10.70
C SER A 500 4.59 -5.75 -10.07
N GLN A 501 4.64 -4.56 -10.70
CA GLN A 501 5.39 -3.39 -10.21
C GLN A 501 4.51 -2.30 -9.56
N ALA A 502 3.25 -2.61 -9.20
CA ALA A 502 2.35 -1.70 -8.48
C ALA A 502 2.98 -1.03 -7.23
N SER A 503 3.88 -1.74 -6.53
CA SER A 503 4.66 -1.21 -5.41
C SER A 503 5.53 0.00 -5.80
N GLN A 504 6.11 -0.01 -7.00
CA GLN A 504 6.90 1.12 -7.52
C GLN A 504 5.98 2.27 -7.96
N ALA A 505 4.87 1.96 -8.64
CA ALA A 505 3.87 2.96 -9.03
C ALA A 505 3.31 3.75 -7.84
N HIS A 506 3.07 3.07 -6.71
CA HIS A 506 2.72 3.75 -5.45
C HIS A 506 3.85 4.64 -4.93
N LEU A 507 5.11 4.16 -4.91
CA LEU A 507 6.25 4.94 -4.40
C LEU A 507 6.50 6.23 -5.20
N ASP A 508 6.33 6.19 -6.52
CA ASP A 508 6.50 7.38 -7.37
C ASP A 508 5.30 8.36 -7.27
N LEU A 509 4.09 7.86 -7.04
CA LEU A 509 2.92 8.67 -6.66
C LEU A 509 3.11 9.34 -5.29
N GLU A 510 3.56 8.60 -4.29
CA GLU A 510 3.80 9.07 -2.92
C GLU A 510 4.90 10.11 -2.84
N SER A 511 5.99 9.93 -3.59
CA SER A 511 7.10 10.89 -3.69
C SER A 511 6.77 12.11 -4.56
N ARG A 512 5.50 12.27 -4.98
CA ARG A 512 4.98 13.39 -5.78
C ARG A 512 5.72 13.59 -7.11
N LYS A 513 6.42 12.57 -7.64
CA LYS A 513 7.17 12.66 -8.91
C LYS A 513 6.29 12.67 -10.15
N THR A 514 5.14 12.00 -10.08
CA THR A 514 4.25 11.79 -11.23
C THR A 514 3.38 13.01 -11.55
N THR A 515 2.81 13.01 -12.75
CA THR A 515 1.85 14.01 -13.27
C THR A 515 0.79 13.30 -14.11
N GLY A 516 -0.41 13.87 -14.19
CA GLY A 516 -1.55 13.21 -14.85
C GLY A 516 -1.93 11.89 -14.16
N SER A 517 -2.26 10.87 -14.95
CA SER A 517 -2.64 9.54 -14.47
C SER A 517 -1.51 8.50 -14.61
N ILE A 518 -1.55 7.52 -13.71
CA ILE A 518 -0.70 6.33 -13.71
C ILE A 518 -1.60 5.11 -13.96
N VAL A 519 -1.13 4.17 -14.78
CA VAL A 519 -1.85 2.94 -15.15
C VAL A 519 -0.95 1.73 -14.93
N LEU A 520 -1.51 0.65 -14.38
CA LEU A 520 -0.89 -0.67 -14.34
C LEU A 520 -1.40 -1.52 -15.51
N ILE A 521 -0.49 -2.22 -16.17
CA ILE A 521 -0.77 -3.12 -17.29
C ILE A 521 -0.54 -4.55 -16.80
N PRO A 522 -1.54 -5.46 -16.88
CA PRO A 522 -1.36 -6.87 -16.54
C PRO A 522 -0.19 -7.50 -17.32
N ASP A 523 0.64 -8.27 -16.63
CA ASP A 523 1.92 -8.75 -17.16
C ASP A 523 1.70 -9.64 -18.41
N GLY A 524 2.26 -9.22 -19.56
CA GLY A 524 2.08 -9.91 -20.84
C GLY A 524 0.86 -9.48 -21.66
N VAL A 525 0.18 -8.40 -21.26
CA VAL A 525 -0.79 -7.69 -22.12
C VAL A 525 -0.10 -6.51 -22.82
N GLU A 526 -0.18 -6.47 -24.14
CA GLU A 526 0.08 -5.26 -24.94
C GLU A 526 -1.24 -4.50 -25.13
N LEU A 527 -1.15 -3.16 -25.22
CA LEU A 527 -2.29 -2.23 -25.36
C LEU A 527 -2.42 -1.71 -26.80
#